data_AF-A0A522A0H7-F1
#
_entry.id   AF-A0A522A0H7-F1
#
_cell.length_a   1.000
_cell.length_b   1.000
_cell.length_c   1.000
_cell.angle_alpha   90.00
_cell.angle_beta   90.00
_cell.angle_gamma   90.00
#
_symmetry.space_group_name_H-M   'P 1'
#
loop_
_entity.id
_entity.type
_entity.pdbx_description
1 polymer ?
#
loop_
_entity_poly.entity_id
_entity_poly.type
_entity_poly.pdbx_seq_one_letter_code
_entity_poly.pdbx_strand_id
1 'polypeptide(L)'
;MNTPDSRKILGRTFLEWFSSLPVFALLLLTLIVGTGEMVHGQLLKLGESMFGDSQAQVQYFMLRAEPTKPECDANVNIEAELAKQLAAPPTKGDDIDDIFGAQTAADPAVLRKSIEQAQAICKAKHDIYNKVLQHQTPQVKAYRTLETSFFGLFQVGTDNRPLILLLMVAIAAITTTLGFHHIGIRPGHYSKDYLLQSASQVVSSGLLLFSAVRYYQILQGSGVPIEHPLIHYIWMALFTTLLLINLKRVVMPVKSPHGEGDWSGAFLAVPLYAQMATVAGVYFLIKGHHAGLAIYINQLMELPSIFMNLGLFIWAGMLLKQSRIVDLFMNVLRPWNLSPQLLTYIILIGASFATAYTGASGIFVIAAGGIIYHEVRASGGSRQFALAATAMSGSLGVVLRPCLLVVFIAALNKQVTTSGLYHWGFYVFLLTSTLFFLASQMLRTERANIESPMVAIPAMIRQFVPLVPYVILVAAIVAIYEFALETKL
;
A
#
# COMPACT_ATOMS: atom_id res chain seq x y z
N MET A 1 25.38 -22.87 1.40
CA MET A 1 24.43 -24.00 1.57
C MET A 1 24.16 -24.51 0.16
N ASN A 2 24.87 -25.55 -0.29
CA ASN A 2 24.60 -26.17 -1.58
C ASN A 2 23.40 -27.09 -1.38
N THR A 3 22.21 -26.58 -1.67
CA THR A 3 21.07 -27.43 -2.00
C THR A 3 21.47 -28.35 -3.16
N PRO A 4 20.94 -29.58 -3.26
CA PRO A 4 21.17 -30.40 -4.45
C PRO A 4 20.80 -29.57 -5.67
N ASP A 5 21.61 -29.62 -6.74
CA ASP A 5 21.46 -28.81 -7.96
C ASP A 5 20.05 -29.00 -8.55
N SER A 6 19.10 -28.21 -8.05
CA SER A 6 17.79 -28.08 -8.66
C SER A 6 18.05 -27.49 -10.03
N ARG A 7 17.51 -28.10 -11.09
CA ARG A 7 17.69 -27.64 -12.47
C ARG A 7 17.52 -26.12 -12.53
N LYS A 8 18.62 -25.42 -12.81
CA LYS A 8 18.65 -23.96 -12.89
C LYS A 8 18.11 -23.57 -14.26
N ILE A 9 17.00 -22.84 -14.28
CA ILE A 9 16.43 -22.26 -15.50
C ILE A 9 16.81 -20.78 -15.48
N LEU A 10 17.54 -20.30 -16.49
CA LEU A 10 18.10 -18.95 -16.54
C LEU A 10 18.92 -18.57 -15.28
N GLY A 11 19.69 -19.52 -14.74
CA GLY A 11 20.58 -19.30 -13.58
C GLY A 11 19.87 -19.22 -12.23
N ARG A 12 18.54 -19.39 -12.17
CA ARG A 12 17.73 -19.40 -10.94
C ARG A 12 17.11 -20.76 -10.66
N THR A 13 16.85 -21.05 -9.38
CA THR A 13 16.18 -22.31 -8.99
C THR A 13 14.68 -22.26 -9.34
N PHE A 14 14.06 -23.43 -9.54
CA PHE A 14 12.62 -23.50 -9.82
C PHE A 14 11.77 -22.88 -8.67
N LEU A 15 12.23 -23.04 -7.43
CA LEU A 15 11.61 -22.44 -6.25
C LEU A 15 11.69 -20.91 -6.25
N GLU A 16 12.81 -20.35 -6.71
CA GLU A 16 12.96 -18.90 -6.87
C GLU A 16 12.01 -18.35 -7.94
N TRP A 17 11.86 -19.05 -9.08
CA TRP A 17 10.93 -18.64 -10.12
C TRP A 17 9.48 -18.70 -9.65
N PHE A 18 9.09 -19.79 -8.98
CA PHE A 18 7.75 -19.96 -8.44
C PHE A 18 7.41 -18.95 -7.33
N SER A 19 8.41 -18.44 -6.61
CA SER A 19 8.25 -17.38 -5.62
C SER A 19 8.24 -15.98 -6.22
N SER A 20 9.24 -15.65 -7.04
CA SER A 20 9.54 -14.26 -7.39
C SER A 20 8.70 -13.76 -8.56
N LEU A 21 8.38 -14.63 -9.54
CA LEU A 21 7.59 -14.25 -10.70
C LEU A 21 6.14 -13.90 -10.33
N PRO A 22 5.42 -14.68 -9.51
CA PRO A 22 4.06 -14.31 -9.12
C PRO A 22 4.01 -13.00 -8.33
N VAL A 23 4.93 -12.79 -7.38
CA VAL A 23 4.99 -11.53 -6.62
C VAL A 23 5.29 -10.35 -7.53
N PHE A 24 6.24 -10.50 -8.46
CA PHE A 24 6.55 -9.48 -9.46
C PHE A 24 5.35 -9.18 -10.37
N ALA A 25 4.67 -10.22 -10.87
CA ALA A 25 3.48 -10.07 -11.70
C ALA A 25 2.33 -9.39 -10.95
N LEU A 26 2.12 -9.72 -9.67
CA LEU A 26 1.11 -9.08 -8.82
C LEU A 26 1.44 -7.61 -8.53
N LEU A 27 2.71 -7.27 -8.28
CA LEU A 27 3.14 -5.88 -8.14
C LEU A 27 2.95 -5.09 -9.44
N LEU A 28 3.32 -5.67 -10.58
CA LEU A 28 3.14 -5.04 -11.88
C LEU A 28 1.65 -4.86 -12.23
N LEU A 29 0.82 -5.87 -11.93
CA LEU A 29 -0.63 -5.78 -12.04
C LEU A 29 -1.18 -4.66 -11.15
N THR A 30 -0.70 -4.56 -9.91
CA THR A 30 -1.11 -3.50 -8.97
C THR A 30 -0.75 -2.12 -9.50
N LEU A 31 0.45 -1.94 -10.04
CA LEU A 31 0.88 -0.70 -10.69
C LEU A 31 -0.02 -0.37 -11.89
N ILE A 32 -0.27 -1.34 -12.76
CA ILE A 32 -1.12 -1.21 -13.96
C ILE A 32 -2.55 -0.83 -13.58
N VAL A 33 -3.14 -1.46 -12.56
CA VAL A 33 -4.49 -1.14 -12.06
C VAL A 33 -4.52 0.25 -11.43
N GLY A 34 -3.52 0.61 -10.63
CA GLY A 34 -3.42 1.94 -10.00
C GLY A 34 -3.28 3.07 -11.02
N THR A 35 -2.39 2.91 -12.01
CA THR A 35 -2.26 3.87 -13.12
C THR A 35 -3.50 3.87 -14.01
N GLY A 36 -4.11 2.71 -14.23
CA GLY A 36 -5.37 2.54 -14.97
C GLY A 36 -6.48 3.40 -14.38
N GLU A 37 -6.69 3.39 -13.07
CA GLU A 37 -7.70 4.24 -12.43
C GLU A 37 -7.44 5.74 -12.61
N MET A 38 -6.19 6.18 -12.53
CA MET A 38 -5.84 7.59 -12.75
C MET A 38 -6.13 8.02 -14.19
N VAL A 39 -5.75 7.18 -15.16
CA VAL A 39 -6.04 7.39 -16.58
C VAL A 39 -7.56 7.36 -16.81
N HIS A 40 -8.28 6.46 -16.14
CA HIS A 40 -9.74 6.38 -16.21
C HIS A 40 -10.40 7.68 -15.70
N GLY A 41 -9.93 8.21 -14.57
CA GLY A 41 -10.40 9.48 -14.04
C GLY A 41 -10.18 10.64 -15.01
N GLN A 42 -9.03 10.66 -15.70
CA GLN A 42 -8.75 11.64 -16.75
C GLN A 42 -9.62 11.45 -17.99
N LEU A 43 -9.90 10.20 -18.39
CA LEU A 43 -10.87 9.92 -19.45
C LEU A 43 -12.24 10.46 -19.05
N LEU A 44 -12.72 10.23 -17.83
CA LEU A 44 -14.00 10.80 -17.39
C LEU A 44 -14.02 12.34 -17.46
N LYS A 45 -12.93 13.00 -17.04
CA LYS A 45 -12.81 14.47 -17.13
C LYS A 45 -12.79 14.97 -18.57
N LEU A 46 -12.05 14.29 -19.45
CA LEU A 46 -12.03 14.59 -20.88
C LEU A 46 -13.41 14.37 -21.50
N GLY A 47 -14.09 13.27 -21.16
CA GLY A 47 -15.46 12.99 -21.57
C GLY A 47 -16.44 14.09 -21.15
N GLU A 48 -16.34 14.58 -19.91
CA GLU A 48 -17.15 15.69 -19.42
C GLU A 48 -16.83 17.01 -20.17
N SER A 49 -15.56 17.29 -20.47
CA SER A 49 -15.18 18.50 -21.21
C SER A 49 -15.57 18.49 -22.69
N MET A 50 -15.61 17.31 -23.34
CA MET A 50 -15.91 17.18 -24.76
C MET A 50 -17.39 16.96 -25.04
N PHE A 51 -18.11 16.32 -24.11
CA PHE A 51 -19.50 15.89 -24.32
C PHE A 51 -20.47 16.34 -23.21
N GLY A 52 -19.97 16.97 -22.14
CA GLY A 52 -20.80 17.59 -21.13
C GLY A 52 -21.31 18.96 -21.60
N ASP A 53 -22.60 19.20 -21.40
CA ASP A 53 -23.23 20.49 -21.67
C ASP A 53 -23.86 21.03 -20.39
N SER A 54 -23.17 22.02 -19.79
CA SER A 54 -23.61 22.67 -18.55
C SER A 54 -24.89 23.49 -18.73
N GLN A 55 -25.27 23.87 -19.95
CA GLN A 55 -26.52 24.60 -20.21
C GLN A 55 -27.72 23.66 -20.42
N ALA A 56 -27.49 22.48 -20.99
CA ALA A 56 -28.52 21.44 -21.15
C ALA A 56 -28.71 20.56 -19.89
N GLN A 57 -27.92 20.78 -18.83
CA GLN A 57 -27.82 19.91 -17.65
C GLN A 57 -27.47 18.45 -18.00
N VAL A 58 -26.74 18.20 -19.08
CA VAL A 58 -26.34 16.84 -19.49
C VAL A 58 -24.89 16.61 -19.11
N GLN A 59 -24.67 15.81 -18.07
CA GLN A 59 -23.34 15.32 -17.67
C GLN A 59 -22.99 14.06 -18.46
N TYR A 60 -21.72 13.86 -18.78
CA TYR A 60 -21.22 12.68 -19.47
C TYR A 60 -21.55 11.38 -18.71
N PHE A 61 -21.62 11.46 -17.38
CA PHE A 61 -22.08 10.35 -16.54
C PHE A 61 -23.47 9.81 -16.93
N MET A 62 -24.39 10.68 -17.36
CA MET A 62 -25.74 10.28 -17.80
C MET A 62 -25.76 9.66 -19.20
N LEU A 63 -24.76 9.97 -20.03
CA LEU A 63 -24.58 9.40 -21.37
C LEU A 63 -23.84 8.04 -21.34
N ARG A 64 -23.31 7.64 -20.17
CA ARG A 64 -22.53 6.41 -19.94
C ARG A 64 -23.38 5.15 -19.83
N ALA A 65 -24.64 5.26 -19.42
CA ALA A 65 -25.58 4.14 -19.36
C ALA A 65 -26.35 3.99 -20.68
N GLU A 66 -26.72 2.77 -21.06
CA GLU A 66 -27.61 2.59 -22.21
C GLU A 66 -28.99 3.09 -21.79
N PRO A 67 -29.60 4.00 -22.55
CA PRO A 67 -30.88 4.56 -22.17
C PRO A 67 -31.93 3.44 -22.23
N THR A 68 -32.29 2.91 -21.06
CA THR A 68 -33.41 1.97 -20.92
C THR A 68 -34.70 2.76 -20.93
N LYS A 69 -35.62 2.42 -21.85
CA LYS A 69 -36.92 3.07 -21.93
C LYS A 69 -37.65 2.92 -20.59
N PRO A 70 -38.09 4.00 -19.92
CA PRO A 70 -38.87 3.88 -18.70
C PRO A 70 -40.17 3.12 -18.99
N GLU A 71 -40.45 2.06 -18.24
CA GLU A 71 -41.71 1.30 -18.35
C GLU A 71 -42.93 2.05 -17.79
N CYS A 72 -42.69 3.16 -17.11
CA CYS A 72 -43.74 3.97 -16.49
C CYS A 72 -44.48 4.81 -17.54
N ASP A 73 -45.79 4.90 -17.40
CA ASP A 73 -46.61 5.77 -18.25
C ASP A 73 -46.53 7.22 -17.73
N ALA A 74 -46.08 8.14 -18.58
CA ALA A 74 -45.90 9.55 -18.19
C ALA A 74 -47.25 10.27 -17.98
N ASN A 75 -48.33 9.72 -18.54
CA ASN A 75 -49.66 10.33 -18.59
C ASN A 75 -50.71 9.46 -17.88
N VAL A 76 -50.40 8.92 -16.71
CA VAL A 76 -51.40 8.26 -15.85
C VAL A 76 -52.47 9.26 -15.40
N ASN A 77 -53.73 8.88 -15.52
CA ASN A 77 -54.85 9.63 -14.95
C ASN A 77 -54.94 9.33 -13.44
N ILE A 78 -54.58 10.32 -12.62
CA ILE A 78 -54.43 10.21 -11.16
C ILE A 78 -55.73 9.71 -10.50
N GLU A 79 -56.90 10.13 -10.99
CA GLU A 79 -58.19 9.77 -10.39
C GLU A 79 -58.63 8.34 -10.72
N ALA A 80 -58.31 7.86 -11.93
CA ALA A 80 -58.61 6.50 -12.35
C ALA A 80 -57.71 5.47 -11.64
N GLU A 81 -56.43 5.80 -11.43
CA GLU A 81 -55.49 4.91 -10.73
C GLU A 81 -55.72 4.92 -9.22
N LEU A 82 -56.11 6.07 -8.65
CA LEU A 82 -56.56 6.16 -7.26
C LEU A 82 -57.81 5.30 -7.03
N ALA A 83 -58.80 5.35 -7.93
CA ALA A 83 -59.99 4.51 -7.85
C ALA A 83 -59.66 3.01 -7.98
N LYS A 84 -58.68 2.66 -8.81
CA LYS A 84 -58.21 1.28 -8.99
C LYS A 84 -57.43 0.75 -7.78
N GLN A 85 -56.61 1.57 -7.14
CA GLN A 85 -55.87 1.21 -5.92
C GLN A 85 -56.76 1.15 -4.68
N LEU A 86 -57.81 1.99 -4.63
CA LEU A 86 -58.85 1.91 -3.59
C LEU A 86 -59.80 0.72 -3.78
N ALA A 87 -59.99 0.25 -5.02
CA ALA A 87 -60.81 -0.92 -5.35
C ALA A 87 -60.03 -2.25 -5.35
N ALA A 88 -58.70 -2.20 -5.27
CA ALA A 88 -57.87 -3.39 -5.18
C ALA A 88 -58.05 -4.06 -3.81
N PRO A 89 -58.32 -5.37 -3.73
CA PRO A 89 -58.36 -6.07 -2.45
C PRO A 89 -56.99 -5.98 -1.77
N PRO A 90 -56.93 -5.86 -0.43
CA PRO A 90 -55.65 -5.80 0.27
C PRO A 90 -54.85 -7.04 -0.07
N THR A 91 -53.75 -6.85 -0.80
CA THR A 91 -52.74 -7.88 -1.01
C THR A 91 -52.28 -8.31 0.38
N LYS A 92 -52.36 -9.61 0.68
CA LYS A 92 -51.78 -10.19 1.89
C LYS A 92 -50.31 -9.80 1.92
N GLY A 93 -49.95 -8.88 2.81
CA GLY A 93 -48.59 -8.44 3.03
C GLY A 93 -47.74 -9.61 3.51
N ASP A 94 -46.52 -9.69 2.99
CA ASP A 94 -45.48 -10.54 3.55
C ASP A 94 -45.22 -10.14 5.02
N ASP A 95 -44.65 -11.06 5.81
CA ASP A 95 -44.37 -10.96 7.26
C ASP A 95 -43.64 -9.67 7.72
N ILE A 96 -43.21 -8.81 6.81
CA ILE A 96 -42.60 -7.50 7.04
C ILE A 96 -43.66 -6.43 7.36
N ASP A 97 -44.87 -6.55 6.81
CA ASP A 97 -45.95 -5.55 6.99
C ASP A 97 -46.56 -5.59 8.40
N ASP A 98 -46.44 -6.71 9.12
CA ASP A 98 -46.94 -6.87 10.50
C ASP A 98 -46.01 -6.23 11.56
N ILE A 99 -44.75 -5.95 11.21
CA ILE A 99 -43.76 -5.34 12.12
C ILE A 99 -43.97 -3.82 12.25
N PHE A 100 -44.56 -3.16 11.24
CA PHE A 100 -44.77 -1.71 11.24
C PHE A 100 -46.14 -1.27 11.78
N GLY A 101 -46.90 -2.20 12.36
CA GLY A 101 -48.21 -1.95 12.94
C GLY A 101 -49.31 -1.92 11.88
N ALA A 102 -50.48 -2.44 12.26
CA ALA A 102 -51.65 -2.55 11.40
C ALA A 102 -51.88 -1.27 10.58
N GLN A 103 -51.81 -1.42 9.25
CA GLN A 103 -52.08 -0.36 8.30
C GLN A 103 -53.48 0.22 8.58
N THR A 104 -53.52 1.35 9.30
CA THR A 104 -54.71 2.19 9.36
C THR A 104 -54.99 2.65 7.94
N ALA A 105 -56.19 2.33 7.45
CA ALA A 105 -56.78 2.70 6.17
C ALA A 105 -56.01 3.85 5.50
N ALA A 106 -55.30 3.52 4.42
CA ALA A 106 -54.48 4.46 3.68
C ALA A 106 -55.33 5.70 3.33
N ASP A 107 -55.03 6.82 3.99
CA ASP A 107 -55.74 8.07 3.83
C ASP A 107 -55.71 8.45 2.32
N PRO A 108 -56.87 8.63 1.66
CA PRO A 108 -56.92 8.87 0.21
C PRO A 108 -56.09 10.10 -0.21
N ALA A 109 -55.85 11.04 0.70
CA ALA A 109 -54.96 12.19 0.48
C ALA A 109 -53.46 11.79 0.41
N VAL A 110 -53.04 10.76 1.15
CA VAL A 110 -51.65 10.26 1.15
C VAL A 110 -51.38 9.40 -0.09
N LEU A 111 -52.35 8.54 -0.45
CA LEU A 111 -52.32 7.75 -1.70
C LEU A 111 -52.28 8.65 -2.94
N ARG A 112 -53.07 9.73 -2.94
CA ARG A 112 -53.03 10.72 -4.03
C ARG A 112 -51.65 11.37 -4.14
N LYS A 113 -51.05 11.78 -3.02
CA LYS A 113 -49.70 12.36 -3.00
C LYS A 113 -48.62 11.38 -3.47
N SER A 114 -48.71 10.10 -3.11
CA SER A 114 -47.74 9.10 -3.59
C SER A 114 -47.87 8.85 -5.09
N ILE A 115 -49.09 8.85 -5.64
CA ILE A 115 -49.33 8.72 -7.09
C ILE A 115 -48.82 9.97 -7.83
N GLU A 116 -49.07 11.17 -7.31
CA GLU A 116 -48.55 12.43 -7.86
C GLU A 116 -47.01 12.46 -7.85
N GLN A 117 -46.37 12.00 -6.77
CA GLN A 117 -44.91 11.86 -6.68
C GLN A 117 -44.37 10.80 -7.64
N ALA A 118 -45.02 9.65 -7.76
CA ALA A 118 -44.64 8.59 -8.71
C ALA A 118 -44.73 9.08 -10.16
N GLN A 119 -45.79 9.84 -10.50
CA GLN A 119 -45.93 10.46 -11.81
C GLN A 119 -44.84 11.51 -12.07
N ALA A 120 -44.51 12.34 -11.07
CA ALA A 120 -43.43 13.34 -11.19
C ALA A 120 -42.07 12.66 -11.42
N ILE A 121 -41.77 11.58 -10.70
CA ILE A 121 -40.55 10.76 -10.90
C ILE A 121 -40.55 10.14 -12.31
N CYS A 122 -41.70 9.65 -12.78
CA CYS A 122 -41.82 9.08 -14.11
C CYS A 122 -41.58 10.12 -15.21
N LYS A 123 -42.18 11.31 -15.11
CA LYS A 123 -41.97 12.42 -16.05
C LYS A 123 -40.50 12.86 -16.06
N ALA A 124 -39.86 12.94 -14.90
CA ALA A 124 -38.43 13.24 -14.79
C ALA A 124 -37.56 12.18 -15.49
N LYS A 125 -37.88 10.89 -15.33
CA LYS A 125 -37.16 9.79 -16.03
C LYS A 125 -37.31 9.87 -17.55
N HIS A 126 -38.51 10.19 -18.06
CA HIS A 126 -38.74 10.38 -19.50
C HIS A 126 -38.03 11.62 -20.05
N ASP A 127 -38.00 12.72 -19.30
CA ASP A 127 -37.27 13.94 -19.69
C ASP A 127 -35.75 13.70 -19.77
N ILE A 128 -35.19 13.01 -18.77
CA ILE A 128 -33.77 12.58 -18.78
C ILE A 128 -33.51 11.64 -19.97
N TYR A 129 -34.38 10.66 -20.23
CA TYR A 129 -34.25 9.74 -21.35
C TYR A 129 -34.25 10.46 -22.71
N ASN A 130 -35.16 11.41 -22.91
CA ASN A 130 -35.25 12.19 -24.15
C ASN A 130 -34.03 13.10 -24.35
N LYS A 131 -33.54 13.73 -23.28
CA LYS A 131 -32.28 14.51 -23.30
C LYS A 131 -31.09 13.62 -23.65
N VAL A 132 -30.97 12.44 -23.05
CA VAL A 132 -29.89 11.49 -23.35
C VAL A 132 -29.93 11.01 -24.81
N LEU A 133 -31.11 10.76 -25.38
CA LEU A 133 -31.26 10.38 -26.79
C LEU A 133 -30.82 11.48 -27.75
N GLN A 134 -31.18 12.74 -27.46
CA GLN A 134 -30.84 13.89 -28.32
C GLN A 134 -29.33 14.15 -28.38
N HIS A 135 -28.62 13.86 -27.28
CA HIS A 135 -27.18 14.08 -27.17
C HIS A 135 -26.34 12.81 -27.47
N GLN A 136 -26.95 11.70 -27.89
CA GLN A 136 -26.22 10.51 -28.35
C GLN A 136 -25.69 10.66 -29.78
N THR A 137 -24.48 11.20 -29.91
CA THR A 137 -23.74 11.22 -31.19
C THR A 137 -22.95 9.92 -31.40
N PRO A 138 -22.61 9.55 -32.67
CA PRO A 138 -21.74 8.40 -32.93
C PRO A 138 -20.35 8.55 -32.29
N GLN A 139 -19.88 9.79 -32.07
CA GLN A 139 -18.65 10.08 -31.34
C GLN A 139 -18.76 9.73 -29.86
N VAL A 140 -19.89 10.06 -29.20
CA VAL A 140 -20.17 9.68 -27.81
C VAL A 140 -20.24 8.16 -27.67
N LYS A 141 -20.84 7.45 -28.62
CA LYS A 141 -20.88 5.97 -28.61
C LYS A 141 -19.49 5.35 -28.74
N ALA A 142 -18.66 5.83 -29.67
CA ALA A 142 -17.29 5.34 -29.83
C ALA A 142 -16.44 5.61 -28.58
N TYR A 143 -16.55 6.82 -28.01
CA TYR A 143 -15.84 7.21 -26.79
C TYR A 143 -16.28 6.40 -25.58
N ARG A 144 -17.59 6.20 -25.42
CA ARG A 144 -18.16 5.34 -24.38
C ARG A 144 -17.66 3.91 -24.49
N THR A 145 -17.64 3.30 -25.68
CA THR A 145 -17.14 1.92 -25.84
C THR A 145 -15.68 1.81 -25.44
N LEU A 146 -14.84 2.80 -25.76
CA LEU A 146 -13.46 2.85 -25.31
C LEU A 146 -13.37 2.96 -23.78
N GLU A 147 -14.12 3.89 -23.18
CA GLU A 147 -14.15 4.14 -21.74
C GLU A 147 -14.67 2.93 -20.94
N THR A 148 -15.76 2.30 -21.38
CA THR A 148 -16.34 1.14 -20.68
C THR A 148 -15.49 -0.12 -20.86
N SER A 149 -14.81 -0.29 -22.00
CA SER A 149 -13.85 -1.38 -22.20
C SER A 149 -12.62 -1.20 -21.30
N PHE A 150 -12.14 0.05 -21.18
CA PHE A 150 -11.06 0.40 -20.28
C PHE A 150 -11.48 0.15 -18.81
N PHE A 151 -12.66 0.61 -18.41
CA PHE A 151 -13.22 0.36 -17.09
C PHE A 151 -13.36 -1.13 -16.78
N GLY A 152 -13.93 -1.93 -17.68
CA GLY A 152 -14.13 -3.37 -17.46
C GLY A 152 -12.82 -4.15 -17.28
N LEU A 153 -11.75 -3.74 -17.97
CA LEU A 153 -10.42 -4.35 -17.83
C LEU A 153 -9.81 -4.10 -16.43
N PHE A 154 -10.02 -2.91 -15.87
CA PHE A 154 -9.42 -2.51 -14.59
C PHE A 154 -10.33 -2.75 -13.37
N GLN A 155 -11.65 -2.75 -13.54
CA GLN A 155 -12.64 -2.97 -12.49
C GLN A 155 -12.40 -4.30 -11.76
N VAL A 156 -12.11 -5.38 -12.51
CA VAL A 156 -11.80 -6.69 -11.91
C VAL A 156 -10.57 -6.60 -11.00
N GLY A 157 -9.57 -5.80 -11.37
CA GLY A 157 -8.39 -5.57 -10.55
C GLY A 157 -8.69 -4.73 -9.31
N THR A 158 -9.52 -3.69 -9.45
CA THR A 158 -9.93 -2.79 -8.37
C THR A 158 -10.78 -3.48 -7.32
N ASP A 159 -11.82 -4.19 -7.75
CA ASP A 159 -12.76 -4.89 -6.87
C ASP A 159 -12.06 -6.01 -6.08
N ASN A 160 -11.00 -6.59 -6.64
CA ASN A 160 -10.22 -7.66 -6.03
C ASN A 160 -8.89 -7.20 -5.42
N ARG A 161 -8.68 -5.90 -5.18
CA ARG A 161 -7.45 -5.37 -4.53
C ARG A 161 -7.10 -6.09 -3.21
N PRO A 162 -8.05 -6.32 -2.27
CA PRO A 162 -7.75 -7.06 -1.05
C PRO A 162 -7.23 -8.48 -1.33
N LEU A 163 -7.82 -9.17 -2.31
CA LEU A 163 -7.40 -10.53 -2.69
C LEU A 163 -6.01 -10.54 -3.33
N ILE A 164 -5.70 -9.59 -4.22
CA ILE A 164 -4.37 -9.44 -4.82
C ILE A 164 -3.31 -9.22 -3.73
N LEU A 165 -3.60 -8.32 -2.78
CA LEU A 165 -2.70 -8.06 -1.64
C LEU A 165 -2.51 -9.32 -0.80
N LEU A 166 -3.61 -10.02 -0.48
CA LEU A 166 -3.57 -11.22 0.33
C LEU A 166 -2.78 -12.35 -0.33
N LEU A 167 -2.97 -12.57 -1.63
CA LEU A 167 -2.19 -13.55 -2.40
C LEU A 167 -0.71 -13.18 -2.43
N MET A 168 -0.39 -11.90 -2.64
CA MET A 168 0.99 -11.40 -2.62
C MET A 168 1.63 -11.65 -1.25
N VAL A 169 0.94 -11.30 -0.16
CA VAL A 169 1.40 -11.54 1.22
C VAL A 169 1.55 -13.04 1.49
N ALA A 170 0.62 -13.87 1.05
CA ALA A 170 0.66 -15.31 1.26
C ALA A 170 1.88 -15.95 0.57
N ILE A 171 2.10 -15.65 -0.70
CA ILE A 171 3.25 -16.16 -1.46
C ILE A 171 4.55 -15.67 -0.82
N ALA A 172 4.66 -14.36 -0.54
CA ALA A 172 5.85 -13.79 0.08
C ALA A 172 6.12 -14.36 1.48
N ALA A 173 5.10 -14.55 2.31
CA ALA A 173 5.24 -15.10 3.66
C ALA A 173 5.69 -16.56 3.63
N ILE A 174 5.14 -17.38 2.73
CA ILE A 174 5.54 -18.78 2.57
C ILE A 174 7.00 -18.85 2.11
N THR A 175 7.39 -18.04 1.13
CA THR A 175 8.74 -18.12 0.52
C THR A 175 9.81 -17.56 1.44
N THR A 176 9.53 -16.45 2.14
CA THR A 176 10.41 -15.91 3.19
C THR A 176 10.55 -16.87 4.37
N THR A 177 9.49 -17.57 4.73
CA THR A 177 9.53 -18.65 5.73
C THR A 177 10.42 -19.79 5.23
N LEU A 178 10.23 -20.25 4.00
CA LEU A 178 11.04 -21.32 3.44
C LEU A 178 12.54 -20.94 3.34
N GLY A 179 12.86 -19.70 3.03
CA GLY A 179 14.24 -19.20 2.89
C GLY A 179 14.91 -18.68 4.16
N PHE A 180 14.23 -18.64 5.32
CA PHE A 180 14.72 -17.95 6.54
C PHE A 180 15.10 -16.47 6.30
N HIS A 181 14.38 -15.79 5.39
CA HIS A 181 14.63 -14.39 5.01
C HIS A 181 13.78 -13.38 5.79
N HIS A 182 13.16 -13.80 6.89
CA HIS A 182 12.41 -12.90 7.76
C HIS A 182 13.33 -11.89 8.43
N ILE A 183 12.83 -10.67 8.61
CA ILE A 183 13.58 -9.58 9.22
C ILE A 183 13.64 -9.78 10.74
N GLY A 184 14.85 -10.00 11.25
CA GLY A 184 15.21 -9.98 12.68
C GLY A 184 16.26 -8.91 12.95
N ILE A 185 16.64 -8.72 14.21
CA ILE A 185 17.71 -7.77 14.60
C ILE A 185 19.06 -8.23 14.04
N ARG A 186 19.27 -9.55 14.01
CA ARG A 186 20.43 -10.22 13.46
C ARG A 186 19.99 -11.30 12.46
N PRO A 187 20.70 -11.50 11.33
CA PRO A 187 20.45 -12.66 10.48
C PRO A 187 20.84 -13.96 11.19
N GLY A 188 20.02 -15.01 11.04
CA GLY A 188 20.33 -16.33 11.57
C GLY A 188 21.58 -16.93 10.94
N HIS A 189 22.49 -17.45 11.76
CA HIS A 189 23.78 -17.98 11.31
C HIS A 189 24.08 -19.37 11.93
N TYR A 190 23.65 -19.59 13.18
CA TYR A 190 23.87 -20.83 13.91
C TYR A 190 22.62 -21.72 13.95
N SER A 191 22.79 -23.00 14.29
CA SER A 191 21.67 -23.96 14.34
C SER A 191 20.59 -23.56 15.34
N LYS A 192 20.97 -23.01 16.52
CA LYS A 192 20.01 -22.53 17.52
C LYS A 192 19.23 -21.29 17.04
N ASP A 193 19.84 -20.43 16.23
CA ASP A 193 19.16 -19.27 15.64
C ASP A 193 17.98 -19.73 14.79
N TYR A 194 18.21 -20.70 13.90
CA TYR A 194 17.16 -21.24 13.02
C TYR A 194 16.08 -22.01 13.79
N LEU A 195 16.47 -22.75 14.84
CA LEU A 195 15.51 -23.44 15.71
C LEU A 195 14.59 -22.44 16.41
N LEU A 196 15.16 -21.39 17.03
CA LEU A 196 14.38 -20.40 17.76
C LEU A 196 13.51 -19.56 16.82
N GLN A 197 14.02 -19.23 15.63
CA GLN A 197 13.25 -18.61 14.56
C GLN A 197 12.03 -19.47 14.19
N SER A 198 12.20 -20.77 13.92
CA SER A 198 11.06 -21.65 13.63
C SER A 198 10.13 -21.84 14.83
N ALA A 199 10.64 -21.99 16.05
CA ALA A 199 9.82 -22.15 17.25
C ALA A 199 8.95 -20.91 17.53
N SER A 200 9.52 -19.71 17.42
CA SER A 200 8.76 -18.46 17.55
C SER A 200 7.67 -18.32 16.47
N GLN A 201 7.94 -18.81 15.26
CA GLN A 201 6.96 -18.82 14.18
C GLN A 201 5.86 -19.86 14.36
N VAL A 202 6.12 -20.99 15.01
CA VAL A 202 5.07 -21.95 15.42
C VAL A 202 4.11 -21.27 16.40
N VAL A 203 4.65 -20.62 17.43
CA VAL A 203 3.83 -19.93 18.43
C VAL A 203 2.99 -18.83 17.79
N SER A 204 3.61 -17.95 16.99
CA SER A 204 2.88 -16.85 16.36
C SER A 204 1.87 -17.33 15.33
N SER A 205 2.22 -18.27 14.45
CA SER A 205 1.30 -18.81 13.44
C SER A 205 0.15 -19.59 14.09
N GLY A 206 0.40 -20.28 15.20
CA GLY A 206 -0.64 -20.96 15.98
C GLY A 206 -1.64 -19.98 16.60
N LEU A 207 -1.16 -18.90 17.20
CA LEU A 207 -2.01 -17.83 17.74
C LEU A 207 -2.82 -17.13 16.63
N LEU A 208 -2.20 -16.87 15.48
CA LEU A 208 -2.84 -16.29 14.31
C LEU A 208 -3.93 -17.20 13.74
N LEU A 209 -3.64 -18.49 13.58
CA LEU A 209 -4.61 -19.47 13.11
C LEU A 209 -5.78 -19.59 14.08
N PHE A 210 -5.50 -19.72 15.38
CA PHE A 210 -6.54 -19.78 16.41
C PHE A 210 -7.43 -18.54 16.36
N SER A 211 -6.84 -17.35 16.27
CA SER A 211 -7.60 -16.10 16.19
C SER A 211 -8.44 -16.02 14.91
N ALA A 212 -7.89 -16.44 13.75
CA ALA A 212 -8.60 -16.43 12.48
C ALA A 212 -9.81 -17.37 12.47
N VAL A 213 -9.67 -18.57 13.04
CA VAL A 213 -10.79 -19.53 13.20
C VAL A 213 -11.86 -18.97 14.11
N ARG A 214 -11.49 -18.37 15.25
CA ARG A 214 -12.45 -17.75 16.18
C ARG A 214 -13.17 -16.56 15.56
N TYR A 215 -12.47 -15.75 14.77
CA TYR A 215 -13.06 -14.63 14.05
C TYR A 215 -14.11 -15.11 13.05
N TYR A 216 -13.78 -16.14 12.25
CA TYR A 216 -14.71 -16.74 11.30
C TYR A 216 -15.95 -17.35 11.98
N GLN A 217 -15.78 -18.02 13.13
CA GLN A 217 -16.90 -18.54 13.93
C GLN A 217 -17.84 -17.44 14.43
N ILE A 218 -17.30 -16.28 14.83
CA ILE A 218 -18.10 -15.13 15.27
C ILE A 218 -18.89 -14.55 14.09
N LEU A 219 -18.28 -14.44 12.91
CA LEU A 219 -18.94 -13.99 11.67
C LEU A 219 -20.07 -14.92 11.23
N GLN A 220 -19.91 -16.23 11.37
CA GLN A 220 -21.00 -17.17 11.09
C GLN A 220 -22.15 -17.08 12.11
N GLY A 221 -21.82 -16.80 13.38
CA GLY A 221 -22.80 -16.70 14.46
C GLY A 221 -23.58 -15.38 14.51
N SER A 222 -23.20 -14.36 13.73
CA SER A 222 -23.83 -13.03 13.76
C SER A 222 -25.09 -12.91 12.91
N GLY A 223 -25.42 -13.90 12.07
CA GLY A 223 -26.63 -13.91 11.24
C GLY A 223 -26.61 -12.93 10.06
N VAL A 224 -25.50 -12.23 9.81
CA VAL A 224 -25.30 -11.33 8.68
C VAL A 224 -24.55 -12.08 7.57
N PRO A 225 -24.93 -11.93 6.28
CA PRO A 225 -24.16 -12.52 5.17
C PRO A 225 -22.71 -12.03 5.21
N ILE A 226 -21.77 -12.97 5.23
CA ILE A 226 -20.34 -12.68 5.29
C ILE A 226 -19.90 -12.07 3.95
N GLU A 227 -19.47 -10.82 3.98
CA GLU A 227 -18.84 -10.17 2.82
C GLU A 227 -17.50 -10.85 2.51
N HIS A 228 -17.29 -11.23 1.25
CA HIS A 228 -16.05 -11.85 0.74
C HIS A 228 -15.49 -13.02 1.59
N PRO A 229 -16.21 -14.16 1.70
CA PRO A 229 -15.81 -15.29 2.54
C PRO A 229 -14.43 -15.87 2.16
N LEU A 230 -14.01 -15.70 0.90
CA LEU A 230 -12.71 -16.14 0.40
C LEU A 230 -11.52 -15.57 1.18
N ILE A 231 -11.61 -14.34 1.68
CA ILE A 231 -10.53 -13.66 2.40
C ILE A 231 -10.19 -14.42 3.68
N HIS A 232 -11.21 -14.82 4.45
CA HIS A 232 -11.02 -15.56 5.70
C HIS A 232 -10.45 -16.96 5.46
N TYR A 233 -10.90 -17.65 4.40
CA TYR A 233 -10.35 -18.95 4.04
C TYR A 233 -8.88 -18.88 3.65
N ILE A 234 -8.48 -17.86 2.88
CA ILE A 234 -7.08 -17.68 2.49
C ILE A 234 -6.21 -17.38 3.72
N TRP A 235 -6.67 -16.56 4.67
CA TRP A 235 -5.95 -16.32 5.93
C TRP A 235 -5.76 -17.60 6.75
N MET A 236 -6.82 -18.39 6.93
CA MET A 236 -6.74 -19.67 7.63
C MET A 236 -5.79 -20.64 6.91
N ALA A 237 -5.84 -20.72 5.58
CA ALA A 237 -4.94 -21.55 4.79
C ALA A 237 -3.48 -21.09 4.91
N LEU A 238 -3.23 -19.78 4.87
CA LEU A 238 -1.90 -19.20 5.04
C LEU A 238 -1.31 -19.54 6.40
N PHE A 239 -2.02 -19.24 7.50
CA PHE A 239 -1.51 -19.50 8.85
C PHE A 239 -1.34 -21.00 9.13
N THR A 240 -2.22 -21.84 8.59
CA THR A 240 -2.06 -23.30 8.64
C THR A 240 -0.78 -23.74 7.92
N THR A 241 -0.55 -23.22 6.72
CA THR A 241 0.65 -23.56 5.93
C THR A 241 1.93 -23.11 6.64
N LEU A 242 1.96 -21.89 7.18
CA LEU A 242 3.10 -21.37 7.96
C LEU A 242 3.35 -22.20 9.23
N LEU A 243 2.27 -22.60 9.93
CA LEU A 243 2.35 -23.45 11.11
C LEU A 243 2.95 -24.82 10.75
N LEU A 244 2.48 -25.48 9.69
CA LEU A 244 2.97 -26.79 9.27
C LEU A 244 4.45 -26.75 8.83
N ILE A 245 4.85 -25.73 8.07
CA ILE A 245 6.24 -25.55 7.65
C ILE A 245 7.16 -25.41 8.87
N ASN A 246 6.77 -24.58 9.83
CA ASN A 246 7.59 -24.33 11.02
C ASN A 246 7.57 -25.50 12.01
N LEU A 247 6.45 -26.19 12.16
CA LEU A 247 6.35 -27.38 13.02
C LEU A 247 7.26 -28.50 12.51
N LYS A 248 7.27 -28.73 11.19
CA LYS A 248 8.23 -29.66 10.56
C LYS A 248 9.68 -29.27 10.86
N ARG A 249 10.01 -27.98 10.89
CA ARG A 249 11.37 -27.48 11.14
C ARG A 249 11.78 -27.49 12.61
N VAL A 250 10.83 -27.40 13.53
CA VAL A 250 11.09 -27.61 14.95
C VAL A 250 11.38 -29.09 15.22
N VAL A 251 10.63 -30.00 14.59
CA VAL A 251 10.86 -31.45 14.69
C VAL A 251 12.13 -31.88 13.96
N MET A 252 12.42 -31.28 12.80
CA MET A 252 13.62 -31.55 11.99
C MET A 252 14.44 -30.26 11.84
N PRO A 253 15.26 -29.91 12.85
CA PRO A 253 16.01 -28.65 12.86
C PRO A 253 17.08 -28.60 11.76
N VAL A 254 17.23 -27.42 11.18
CA VAL A 254 18.28 -27.14 10.19
C VAL A 254 19.62 -27.01 10.91
N LYS A 255 20.57 -27.90 10.59
CA LYS A 255 21.92 -27.84 11.12
C LYS A 255 22.77 -26.86 10.29
N SER A 256 23.32 -25.84 10.94
CA SER A 256 24.25 -24.90 10.33
C SER A 256 25.67 -25.46 10.33
N PRO A 257 26.44 -25.26 9.24
CA PRO A 257 27.86 -25.62 9.21
C PRO A 257 28.73 -24.77 10.16
N HIS A 258 28.19 -23.69 10.71
CA HIS A 258 28.89 -22.77 11.62
C HIS A 258 28.75 -23.17 13.10
N GLY A 259 28.17 -24.33 13.39
CA GLY A 259 27.99 -24.86 14.75
C GLY A 259 26.62 -24.54 15.37
N GLU A 260 26.51 -24.76 16.68
CA GLU A 260 25.25 -24.61 17.43
C GLU A 260 24.95 -23.17 17.87
N GLY A 261 25.97 -22.38 18.19
CA GLY A 261 25.81 -21.01 18.68
C GLY A 261 25.31 -20.93 20.14
N ASP A 262 25.01 -19.69 20.56
CA ASP A 262 24.52 -19.36 21.89
C ASP A 262 23.03 -18.94 21.88
N TRP A 263 22.33 -19.21 22.98
CA TRP A 263 20.90 -18.91 23.14
C TRP A 263 20.62 -17.40 23.23
N SER A 264 21.51 -16.63 23.86
CA SER A 264 21.34 -15.17 23.96
C SER A 264 21.35 -14.50 22.58
N GLY A 265 22.28 -14.94 21.72
CA GLY A 265 22.39 -14.49 20.33
C GLY A 265 21.21 -14.94 19.47
N ALA A 266 20.65 -16.12 19.74
CA ALA A 266 19.52 -16.65 18.99
C ALA A 266 18.25 -15.80 19.16
N PHE A 267 18.00 -15.23 20.34
CA PHE A 267 16.84 -14.33 20.56
C PHE A 267 16.88 -13.10 19.65
N LEU A 268 18.06 -12.61 19.27
CA LEU A 268 18.21 -11.50 18.32
C LEU A 268 17.89 -11.89 16.88
N ALA A 269 17.90 -13.20 16.57
CA ALA A 269 17.56 -13.74 15.26
C ALA A 269 16.05 -14.04 15.12
N VAL A 270 15.27 -13.86 16.18
CA VAL A 270 13.81 -14.04 16.12
C VAL A 270 13.18 -13.02 15.16
N PRO A 271 12.31 -13.46 14.23
CA PRO A 271 11.58 -12.57 13.34
C PRO A 271 10.74 -11.56 14.12
N LEU A 272 10.87 -10.27 13.76
CA LEU A 272 10.16 -9.20 14.45
C LEU A 272 8.64 -9.40 14.41
N TYR A 273 8.10 -9.82 13.26
CA TYR A 273 6.66 -10.08 13.13
C TYR A 273 6.19 -11.20 14.07
N ALA A 274 7.00 -12.26 14.26
CA ALA A 274 6.65 -13.39 15.11
C ALA A 274 6.62 -12.97 16.58
N GLN A 275 7.58 -12.15 17.00
CA GLN A 275 7.61 -11.55 18.34
C GLN A 275 6.39 -10.65 18.56
N MET A 276 6.11 -9.72 17.63
CA MET A 276 4.97 -8.80 17.73
C MET A 276 3.62 -9.55 17.75
N ALA A 277 3.44 -10.54 16.87
CA ALA A 277 2.24 -11.36 16.82
C ALA A 277 2.07 -12.23 18.07
N THR A 278 3.16 -12.74 18.64
CA THR A 278 3.11 -13.50 19.90
C THR A 278 2.68 -12.61 21.07
N VAL A 279 3.29 -11.44 21.21
CA VAL A 279 2.93 -10.48 22.28
C VAL A 279 1.47 -10.03 22.15
N ALA A 280 1.04 -9.64 20.94
CA ALA A 280 -0.33 -9.24 20.68
C ALA A 280 -1.32 -10.40 20.89
N GLY A 281 -1.00 -11.60 20.40
CA GLY A 281 -1.85 -12.78 20.57
C GLY A 281 -2.04 -13.15 22.04
N VAL A 282 -0.95 -13.18 22.83
CA VAL A 282 -1.02 -13.44 24.27
C VAL A 282 -1.85 -12.36 24.98
N TYR A 283 -1.67 -11.09 24.64
CA TYR A 283 -2.48 -9.99 25.19
C TYR A 283 -3.98 -10.20 24.96
N PHE A 284 -4.39 -10.49 23.72
CA PHE A 284 -5.79 -10.71 23.38
C PHE A 284 -6.37 -11.97 24.02
N LEU A 285 -5.57 -13.04 24.17
CA LEU A 285 -5.97 -14.23 24.90
C LEU A 285 -6.25 -13.94 26.38
N ILE A 286 -5.37 -13.20 27.05
CA ILE A 286 -5.52 -12.83 28.47
C ILE A 286 -6.78 -11.95 28.66
N LYS A 287 -7.08 -11.06 27.72
CA LYS A 287 -8.27 -10.20 27.75
C LYS A 287 -9.56 -10.90 27.34
N GLY A 288 -9.53 -12.19 27.01
CA GLY A 288 -10.71 -12.96 26.58
C GLY A 288 -11.22 -12.60 25.18
N HIS A 289 -10.48 -11.79 24.41
CA HIS A 289 -10.87 -11.36 23.07
C HIS A 289 -10.12 -12.19 22.01
N HIS A 290 -10.49 -13.46 21.88
CA HIS A 290 -9.75 -14.44 21.06
C HIS A 290 -9.64 -14.09 19.57
N ALA A 291 -10.58 -13.32 19.02
CA ALA A 291 -10.58 -12.89 17.61
C ALA A 291 -9.76 -11.60 17.34
N GLY A 292 -9.28 -10.92 18.39
CA GLY A 292 -8.68 -9.59 18.26
C GLY A 292 -7.52 -9.53 17.27
N LEU A 293 -6.60 -10.50 17.34
CA LEU A 293 -5.43 -10.54 16.48
C LEU A 293 -5.82 -10.64 14.99
N ALA A 294 -6.80 -11.50 14.67
CA ALA A 294 -7.30 -11.66 13.31
C ALA A 294 -8.08 -10.44 12.80
N ILE A 295 -8.85 -9.76 13.66
CA ILE A 295 -9.58 -8.53 13.31
C ILE A 295 -8.60 -7.43 12.85
N TYR A 296 -7.55 -7.16 13.63
CA TYR A 296 -6.56 -6.15 13.26
C TYR A 296 -5.74 -6.51 12.02
N ILE A 297 -5.48 -7.81 11.80
CA ILE A 297 -4.82 -8.26 10.56
C ILE A 297 -5.76 -8.15 9.36
N ASN A 298 -7.05 -8.37 9.55
CA ASN A 298 -8.04 -8.16 8.49
C ASN A 298 -8.17 -6.69 8.10
N GLN A 299 -7.84 -5.76 9.00
CA GLN A 299 -7.76 -4.33 8.69
C GLN A 299 -6.73 -4.01 7.59
N LEU A 300 -5.72 -4.88 7.38
CA LEU A 300 -4.82 -4.78 6.21
C LEU A 300 -5.59 -4.89 4.88
N MET A 301 -6.67 -5.66 4.86
CA MET A 301 -7.53 -5.88 3.70
C MET A 301 -8.56 -4.77 3.49
N GLU A 302 -8.92 -4.04 4.56
CA GLU A 302 -9.78 -2.84 4.49
C GLU A 302 -9.02 -1.66 3.89
N LEU A 303 -7.69 -1.62 4.02
CA LEU A 303 -6.82 -0.56 3.51
C LEU A 303 -5.78 -1.10 2.49
N PRO A 304 -6.19 -1.84 1.45
CA PRO A 304 -5.27 -2.60 0.61
C PRO A 304 -4.35 -1.70 -0.22
N SER A 305 -4.85 -0.51 -0.61
CA SER A 305 -4.09 0.48 -1.38
C SER A 305 -2.82 0.94 -0.66
N ILE A 306 -2.88 1.14 0.66
CA ILE A 306 -1.74 1.62 1.45
C ILE A 306 -0.63 0.57 1.46
N PHE A 307 -0.97 -0.70 1.72
CA PHE A 307 0.00 -1.79 1.78
C PHE A 307 0.54 -2.19 0.41
N MET A 308 -0.30 -2.12 -0.63
CA MET A 308 0.11 -2.28 -2.03
C MET A 308 1.14 -1.22 -2.43
N ASN A 309 0.85 0.05 -2.13
CA ASN A 309 1.78 1.15 -2.39
C ASN A 309 3.09 0.95 -1.63
N LEU A 310 3.04 0.55 -0.35
CA LEU A 310 4.24 0.23 0.42
C LEU A 310 5.08 -0.89 -0.24
N GLY A 311 4.44 -1.94 -0.75
CA GLY A 311 5.11 -2.99 -1.51
C GLY A 311 5.80 -2.47 -2.78
N LEU A 312 5.11 -1.63 -3.55
CA LEU A 312 5.67 -0.95 -4.72
C LEU A 312 6.84 -0.03 -4.36
N PHE A 313 6.76 0.70 -3.24
CA PHE A 313 7.85 1.53 -2.73
C PHE A 313 9.08 0.70 -2.35
N ILE A 314 8.89 -0.43 -1.66
CA ILE A 314 10.01 -1.34 -1.31
C ILE A 314 10.66 -1.86 -2.59
N TRP A 315 9.85 -2.25 -3.57
CA TRP A 315 10.34 -2.73 -4.85
C TRP A 315 11.12 -1.65 -5.61
N ALA A 316 10.62 -0.40 -5.64
CA ALA A 316 11.33 0.74 -6.21
C ALA A 316 12.68 1.00 -5.52
N GLY A 317 12.73 0.91 -4.19
CA GLY A 317 13.99 1.03 -3.44
C GLY A 317 14.98 -0.09 -3.76
N MET A 318 14.50 -1.32 -3.95
CA MET A 318 15.34 -2.44 -4.39
C MET A 318 15.86 -2.26 -5.82
N LEU A 319 15.08 -1.67 -6.73
CA LEU A 319 15.54 -1.28 -8.06
C LEU A 319 16.57 -0.15 -7.99
N LEU A 320 16.35 0.85 -7.13
CA LEU A 320 17.31 1.93 -6.90
C LEU A 320 18.64 1.39 -6.38
N LYS A 321 18.62 0.39 -5.49
CA LYS A 321 19.82 -0.32 -5.01
C LYS A 321 20.62 -1.00 -6.12
N GLN A 322 19.91 -1.61 -7.09
CA GLN A 322 20.55 -2.28 -8.23
C GLN A 322 21.00 -1.28 -9.31
N SER A 323 20.49 -0.05 -9.27
CA SER A 323 20.89 1.02 -10.16
C SER A 323 22.23 1.64 -9.73
N ARG A 324 22.90 2.30 -10.68
CA ARG A 324 24.12 3.08 -10.41
C ARG A 324 23.83 4.52 -9.95
N ILE A 325 22.56 4.89 -9.75
CA ILE A 325 22.16 6.29 -9.49
C ILE A 325 22.80 6.80 -8.20
N VAL A 326 22.78 6.00 -7.12
CA VAL A 326 23.36 6.39 -5.83
C VAL A 326 24.88 6.53 -5.93
N ASP A 327 25.55 5.62 -6.65
CA ASP A 327 27.01 5.71 -6.89
C ASP A 327 27.37 6.94 -7.73
N LEU A 328 26.59 7.23 -8.78
CA LEU A 328 26.77 8.41 -9.63
C LEU A 328 26.59 9.70 -8.82
N PHE A 329 25.59 9.75 -7.94
CA PHE A 329 25.41 10.88 -7.03
C PHE A 329 26.61 11.05 -6.08
N MET A 330 27.13 9.96 -5.50
CA MET A 330 28.32 10.03 -4.65
C MET A 330 29.58 10.47 -5.42
N ASN A 331 29.71 10.10 -6.70
CA ASN A 331 30.81 10.57 -7.55
C ASN A 331 30.82 12.10 -7.76
N VAL A 332 29.67 12.77 -7.64
CA VAL A 332 29.58 14.24 -7.68
C VAL A 332 30.17 14.85 -6.41
N LEU A 333 30.09 14.15 -5.27
CA LEU A 333 30.60 14.61 -3.97
C LEU A 333 32.08 14.28 -3.73
N ARG A 334 32.61 13.20 -4.32
CA ARG A 334 34.01 12.76 -4.19
C ARG A 334 35.08 13.83 -4.48
N PRO A 335 34.96 14.68 -5.53
CA PRO A 335 35.99 15.67 -5.87
C PRO A 335 36.25 16.73 -4.80
N TRP A 336 35.37 16.86 -3.80
CA TRP A 336 35.52 17.81 -2.72
C TRP A 336 36.46 17.33 -1.60
N ASN A 337 36.90 16.06 -1.62
CA ASN A 337 37.70 15.39 -0.56
C ASN A 337 37.23 15.76 0.85
N LEU A 338 35.91 15.71 1.06
CA LEU A 338 35.28 16.17 2.29
C LEU A 338 35.73 15.31 3.48
N SER A 339 36.05 15.94 4.60
CA SER A 339 36.21 15.23 5.87
C SER A 339 34.98 14.36 6.20
N PRO A 340 35.14 13.21 6.89
CA PRO A 340 34.04 12.29 7.20
C PRO A 340 32.84 12.97 7.87
N GLN A 341 33.10 13.94 8.75
CA GLN A 341 32.09 14.65 9.50
C GLN A 341 31.23 15.55 8.61
N LEU A 342 31.86 16.28 7.69
CA LEU A 342 31.19 17.17 6.75
C LEU A 342 30.44 16.38 5.66
N LEU A 343 31.07 15.32 5.16
CA LEU A 343 30.44 14.38 4.22
C LEU A 343 29.17 13.77 4.84
N THR A 344 29.26 13.30 6.08
CA THR A 344 28.11 12.72 6.77
C THR A 344 26.98 13.73 6.95
N TYR A 345 27.30 14.98 7.27
CA TYR A 345 26.27 16.02 7.42
C TYR A 345 25.55 16.32 6.10
N ILE A 346 26.29 16.43 5.00
CA ILE A 346 25.72 16.63 3.66
C ILE A 346 24.86 15.42 3.24
N ILE A 347 25.38 14.21 3.46
CA ILE A 347 24.63 12.97 3.21
C ILE A 347 23.35 12.95 4.03
N LEU A 348 23.40 13.33 5.30
CA LEU A 348 22.25 13.32 6.20
C LEU A 348 21.17 14.33 5.76
N ILE A 349 21.55 15.52 5.29
CA ILE A 349 20.59 16.48 4.69
C ILE A 349 19.99 15.90 3.41
N GLY A 350 20.81 15.44 2.46
CA GLY A 350 20.31 14.87 1.20
C GLY A 350 19.43 13.63 1.41
N ALA A 351 19.86 12.74 2.30
CA ALA A 351 19.12 11.54 2.69
C ALA A 351 17.82 11.88 3.41
N SER A 352 17.77 12.95 4.21
CA SER A 352 16.53 13.37 4.87
C SER A 352 15.46 13.80 3.88
N PHE A 353 15.84 14.49 2.79
CA PHE A 353 14.92 14.85 1.72
C PHE A 353 14.41 13.59 1.00
N ALA A 354 15.32 12.70 0.59
CA ALA A 354 14.94 11.44 -0.05
C ALA A 354 14.06 10.56 0.88
N THR A 355 14.36 10.53 2.17
CA THR A 355 13.59 9.80 3.19
C THR A 355 12.20 10.42 3.40
N ALA A 356 12.07 11.75 3.35
CA ALA A 356 10.80 12.43 3.49
C ALA A 356 9.82 12.04 2.37
N TYR A 357 10.29 11.96 1.12
CA TYR A 357 9.46 11.54 -0.02
C TYR A 357 9.19 10.04 -0.05
N THR A 358 10.18 9.21 0.31
CA THR A 358 10.00 7.76 0.34
C THR A 358 9.17 7.30 1.54
N GLY A 359 9.03 8.12 2.57
CA GLY A 359 8.17 7.86 3.73
C GLY A 359 8.59 6.65 4.58
N ALA A 360 9.67 5.95 4.21
CA ALA A 360 10.08 4.68 4.78
C ALA A 360 11.61 4.63 4.96
N SER A 361 12.03 4.98 6.18
CA SER A 361 13.42 4.94 6.64
C SER A 361 14.19 3.68 6.23
N GLY A 362 13.56 2.51 6.35
CA GLY A 362 14.17 1.23 5.99
C GLY A 362 14.49 1.08 4.51
N ILE A 363 13.66 1.61 3.61
CA ILE A 363 13.83 1.45 2.16
C ILE A 363 15.06 2.24 1.70
N PHE A 364 15.21 3.47 2.17
CA PHE A 364 16.37 4.29 1.87
C PHE A 364 17.68 3.64 2.36
N VAL A 365 17.69 3.11 3.58
CA VAL A 365 18.87 2.41 4.13
C VAL A 365 19.19 1.14 3.33
N ILE A 366 18.17 0.39 2.89
CA ILE A 366 18.38 -0.78 2.03
C ILE A 366 18.99 -0.38 0.67
N ALA A 367 18.56 0.75 0.12
CA ALA A 367 18.99 1.23 -1.20
C ALA A 367 20.37 1.90 -1.20
N ALA A 368 20.60 2.84 -0.29
CA ALA A 368 21.78 3.70 -0.27
C ALA A 368 22.71 3.46 0.94
N GLY A 369 22.25 2.74 1.97
CA GLY A 369 22.97 2.65 3.23
C GLY A 369 24.34 1.97 3.14
N GLY A 370 24.47 0.95 2.29
CA GLY A 370 25.76 0.30 2.02
C GLY A 370 26.76 1.24 1.35
N ILE A 371 26.30 2.03 0.37
CA ILE A 371 27.15 3.01 -0.33
C ILE A 371 27.58 4.12 0.63
N ILE A 372 26.64 4.66 1.42
CA ILE A 372 26.94 5.67 2.45
C ILE A 372 27.96 5.14 3.46
N TYR A 373 27.80 3.90 3.93
CA TYR A 373 28.73 3.29 4.88
C TYR A 373 30.14 3.20 4.29
N HIS A 374 30.25 2.75 3.04
CA HIS A 374 31.54 2.63 2.37
C HIS A 374 32.18 3.99 2.06
N GLU A 375 31.40 5.00 1.68
CA GLU A 375 31.89 6.35 1.38
C GLU A 375 32.38 7.07 2.64
N VAL A 376 31.65 6.95 3.76
CA VAL A 376 32.08 7.48 5.06
C VAL A 376 33.32 6.74 5.58
N ARG A 377 33.47 5.44 5.29
CA ARG A 377 34.71 4.70 5.58
C ARG A 377 35.87 5.13 4.69
N ALA A 378 35.63 5.37 3.41
CA ALA A 378 36.65 5.76 2.44
C ALA A 378 37.22 7.16 2.72
N SER A 379 36.38 8.08 3.23
CA SER A 379 36.79 9.41 3.68
C SER A 379 37.57 9.42 5.01
N GLY A 380 37.69 8.28 5.71
CA GLY A 380 38.46 8.17 6.96
C GLY A 380 37.62 8.04 8.25
N GLY A 381 36.29 7.92 8.15
CA GLY A 381 35.42 7.74 9.33
C GLY A 381 35.65 6.40 10.04
N SER A 382 35.40 6.32 11.35
CA SER A 382 35.47 5.04 12.08
C SER A 382 34.33 4.09 11.68
N ARG A 383 34.45 2.77 11.94
CA ARG A 383 33.38 1.81 11.63
C ARG A 383 32.06 2.15 12.34
N GLN A 384 32.13 2.53 13.62
CA GLN A 384 30.96 2.90 14.41
C GLN A 384 30.34 4.21 13.91
N PHE A 385 31.18 5.19 13.52
CA PHE A 385 30.71 6.45 12.97
C PHE A 385 30.02 6.26 11.61
N ALA A 386 30.61 5.48 10.71
CA ALA A 386 29.98 5.15 9.42
C ALA A 386 28.65 4.40 9.59
N LEU A 387 28.56 3.51 10.59
CA LEU A 387 27.33 2.77 10.87
C LEU A 387 26.25 3.69 11.46
N ALA A 388 26.63 4.61 12.35
CA ALA A 388 25.74 5.64 12.88
C ALA A 388 25.25 6.61 11.78
N ALA A 389 26.16 7.07 10.92
CA ALA A 389 25.87 7.90 9.76
C ALA A 389 24.82 7.25 8.84
N THR A 390 25.04 5.98 8.48
CA THR A 390 24.09 5.21 7.66
C THR A 390 22.74 5.06 8.35
N ALA A 391 22.71 4.69 9.64
CA ALA A 391 21.45 4.52 10.37
C ALA A 391 20.66 5.84 10.45
N MET A 392 21.32 6.95 10.76
CA MET A 392 20.67 8.26 10.89
C MET A 392 20.21 8.82 9.56
N SER A 393 20.94 8.57 8.46
CA SER A 393 20.54 8.99 7.11
C SER A 393 19.15 8.47 6.73
N GLY A 394 18.79 7.26 7.20
CA GLY A 394 17.47 6.70 6.99
C GLY A 394 16.41 7.21 7.94
N SER A 395 16.70 7.47 9.22
CA SER A 395 15.66 7.79 10.21
C SER A 395 15.26 9.26 10.23
N LEU A 396 16.20 10.16 9.91
CA LEU A 396 16.03 11.59 10.19
C LEU A 396 14.99 12.27 9.31
N GLY A 397 14.77 11.80 8.08
CA GLY A 397 13.81 12.41 7.16
C GLY A 397 12.34 12.05 7.41
N VAL A 398 12.06 11.08 8.29
CA VAL A 398 10.70 10.60 8.58
C VAL A 398 9.82 11.69 9.21
N VAL A 399 10.44 12.69 9.83
CA VAL A 399 9.72 13.79 10.49
C VAL A 399 9.43 14.99 9.56
N LEU A 400 9.94 14.96 8.32
CA LEU A 400 9.77 16.02 7.33
C LEU A 400 8.54 15.78 6.43
N ARG A 401 7.98 16.86 5.88
CA ARG A 401 6.96 16.79 4.82
C ARG A 401 7.59 16.27 3.52
N PRO A 402 6.98 15.33 2.77
CA PRO A 402 5.63 14.75 2.87
C PRO A 402 5.59 13.30 3.41
N CYS A 403 6.29 12.96 4.49
CA CYS A 403 6.44 11.58 4.95
C CYS A 403 5.12 10.77 5.06
N LEU A 404 4.98 9.74 4.22
CA LEU A 404 3.79 8.89 4.16
C LEU A 404 3.46 8.18 5.48
N LEU A 405 4.48 7.84 6.29
CA LEU A 405 4.24 7.23 7.61
C LEU A 405 3.50 8.17 8.56
N VAL A 406 3.81 9.47 8.55
CA VAL A 406 3.11 10.48 9.35
C VAL A 406 1.66 10.61 8.90
N VAL A 407 1.43 10.57 7.58
CA VAL A 407 0.07 10.57 7.00
C VAL A 407 -0.70 9.32 7.46
N PHE A 408 -0.07 8.15 7.47
CA PHE A 408 -0.68 6.91 7.93
C PHE A 408 -1.07 6.94 9.41
N ILE A 409 -0.19 7.42 10.29
CA ILE A 409 -0.47 7.57 11.73
C ILE A 409 -1.64 8.53 11.94
N ALA A 410 -1.66 9.66 11.23
CA ALA A 410 -2.77 10.62 11.30
C ALA A 410 -4.08 10.04 10.74
N ALA A 411 -4.02 9.20 9.71
CA ALA A 411 -5.22 8.54 9.16
C ALA A 411 -5.81 7.50 10.13
N LEU A 412 -4.97 6.77 10.86
CA LEU A 412 -5.41 5.82 11.88
C LEU A 412 -5.88 6.48 13.18
N ASN A 413 -5.50 7.73 13.44
CA ASN A 413 -5.84 8.44 14.67
C ASN A 413 -6.54 9.78 14.41
N LYS A 414 -7.84 9.81 14.68
CA LYS A 414 -8.69 11.01 14.51
C LYS A 414 -8.31 12.21 15.38
N GLN A 415 -7.48 12.04 16.40
CA GLN A 415 -7.08 13.12 17.33
C GLN A 415 -5.84 13.88 16.87
N VAL A 416 -5.15 13.42 15.82
CA VAL A 416 -3.83 13.90 15.44
C VAL A 416 -3.85 14.47 14.02
N THR A 417 -3.48 15.74 13.87
CA THR A 417 -3.39 16.38 12.55
C THR A 417 -1.98 16.25 11.95
N THR A 418 -1.92 16.02 10.63
CA THR A 418 -0.65 15.96 9.89
C THR A 418 0.15 17.26 10.01
N SER A 419 -0.53 18.41 9.97
CA SER A 419 0.09 19.73 10.09
C SER A 419 0.84 19.90 11.42
N GLY A 420 0.24 19.44 12.53
CA GLY A 420 0.84 19.48 13.86
C GLY A 420 2.07 18.58 13.96
N LEU A 421 1.99 17.34 13.47
CA LEU A 421 3.13 16.41 13.48
C LEU A 421 4.31 16.93 12.66
N TYR A 422 4.05 17.49 11.48
CA TYR A 422 5.12 18.04 10.66
C TYR A 422 5.74 19.32 11.23
N HIS A 423 4.94 20.15 11.90
CA HIS A 423 5.45 21.36 12.54
C HIS A 423 6.47 21.01 13.62
N TRP A 424 6.10 20.14 14.56
CA TRP A 424 7.01 19.66 15.61
C TRP A 424 8.13 18.77 15.04
N GLY A 425 7.83 17.98 14.02
CA GLY A 425 8.80 17.14 13.32
C GLY A 425 9.96 17.94 12.74
N PHE A 426 9.70 19.12 12.18
CA PHE A 426 10.76 19.99 11.68
C PHE A 426 11.71 20.48 12.79
N TYR A 427 11.19 20.82 13.98
CA TYR A 427 12.04 21.17 15.11
C TYR A 427 12.85 19.98 15.63
N VAL A 428 12.26 18.78 15.67
CA VAL A 428 12.98 17.55 16.01
C VAL A 428 14.10 17.29 15.00
N PHE A 429 13.85 17.48 13.71
CA PHE A 429 14.85 17.37 12.66
C PHE A 429 16.01 18.35 12.88
N LEU A 430 15.71 19.63 13.09
CA LEU A 430 16.74 20.64 13.33
C LEU A 430 17.57 20.31 14.58
N LEU A 431 16.91 19.95 15.68
CA LEU A 431 17.59 19.60 16.92
C LEU A 431 18.50 18.39 16.75
N THR A 432 17.99 17.30 16.18
CA THR A 432 18.74 16.04 16.01
C THR A 432 19.87 16.18 15.00
N SER A 433 19.64 16.87 13.88
CA SER A 433 20.68 17.19 12.89
C SER A 433 21.80 18.04 13.49
N THR A 434 21.44 19.08 14.26
CA THR A 434 22.42 19.97 14.91
C THR A 434 23.19 19.24 16.00
N LEU A 435 22.52 18.45 16.85
CA LEU A 435 23.18 17.65 17.87
C LEU A 435 24.13 16.62 17.25
N PHE A 436 23.72 15.97 16.17
CA PHE A 436 24.57 15.03 15.45
C PHE A 436 25.78 15.75 14.84
N PHE A 437 25.58 16.92 14.23
CA PHE A 437 26.66 17.74 13.71
C PHE A 437 27.66 18.14 14.81
N LEU A 438 27.17 18.64 15.94
CA LEU A 438 28.01 19.01 17.08
C LEU A 438 28.78 17.81 17.64
N ALA A 439 28.10 16.69 17.88
CA ALA A 439 28.75 15.46 18.34
C ALA A 439 29.81 14.96 17.35
N SER A 440 29.50 15.01 16.05
CA SER A 440 30.41 14.65 14.96
C SER A 440 31.65 15.55 14.94
N GLN A 441 31.50 16.87 15.14
CA GLN A 441 32.62 17.79 15.26
C GLN A 441 33.44 17.60 16.54
N MET A 442 32.82 17.24 17.67
CA MET A 442 33.53 16.93 18.91
C MET A 442 34.36 15.64 18.80
N LEU A 443 33.88 14.67 18.03
CA LEU A 443 34.56 13.39 17.76
C LEU A 443 35.60 13.50 16.63
N ARG A 444 35.92 14.71 16.17
CA ARG A 444 36.79 14.93 15.02
C ARG A 444 38.26 14.73 15.38
N THR A 445 38.90 13.78 14.71
CA THR A 445 40.34 13.47 14.89
C THR A 445 41.26 14.24 13.95
N GLU A 446 40.76 14.75 12.81
CA GLU A 446 41.56 15.47 11.80
C GLU A 446 40.94 16.82 11.43
N ARG A 447 41.74 17.77 10.91
CA ARG A 447 41.18 19.06 10.44
C ARG A 447 40.29 18.82 9.21
N ALA A 448 39.23 19.63 9.08
CA ALA A 448 38.35 19.56 7.93
C ALA A 448 39.15 19.94 6.67
N ASN A 449 39.51 18.93 5.87
CA ASN A 449 40.06 19.15 4.55
C ASN A 449 38.88 19.39 3.60
N ILE A 450 38.87 20.56 2.97
CA ILE A 450 37.98 20.90 1.88
C ILE A 450 38.91 21.32 0.75
N GLU A 451 38.83 20.64 -0.40
CA GLU A 451 39.62 21.01 -1.56
C GLU A 451 39.22 22.38 -2.09
N SER A 452 40.16 23.06 -2.75
CA SER A 452 39.89 24.38 -3.33
C SER A 452 38.68 24.32 -4.27
N PRO A 453 37.67 25.20 -4.10
CA PRO A 453 36.47 25.23 -4.94
C PRO A 453 36.79 25.32 -6.44
N MET A 454 37.92 25.94 -6.80
CA MET A 454 38.37 26.07 -8.20
C MET A 454 38.78 24.73 -8.84
N VAL A 455 39.12 23.71 -8.05
CA VAL A 455 39.47 22.36 -8.53
C VAL A 455 38.28 21.41 -8.39
N ALA A 456 37.54 21.52 -7.28
CA ALA A 456 36.40 20.66 -6.99
C ALA A 456 35.20 20.91 -7.93
N ILE A 457 34.89 22.17 -8.27
CA ILE A 457 33.70 22.51 -9.08
C ILE A 457 33.81 21.98 -10.53
N PRO A 458 34.93 22.17 -11.27
CA PRO A 458 35.06 21.61 -12.61
C PRO A 458 34.99 20.08 -12.64
N ALA A 459 35.60 19.43 -11.64
CA ALA A 459 35.57 17.98 -11.49
C ALA A 459 34.15 17.47 -11.15
N MET A 460 33.42 18.18 -10.29
CA MET A 460 32.02 17.91 -9.95
C MET A 460 31.12 18.02 -11.18
N ILE A 461 31.26 19.07 -11.99
CA ILE A 461 30.48 19.26 -13.22
C ILE A 461 30.73 18.11 -14.21
N ARG A 462 31.97 17.66 -14.35
CA ARG A 462 32.32 16.52 -15.21
C ARG A 462 31.65 15.23 -14.74
N GLN A 463 31.53 15.03 -13.42
CA GLN A 463 30.84 13.88 -12.82
C GLN A 463 29.30 14.03 -12.81
N PHE A 464 28.78 15.23 -13.06
CA PHE A 464 27.34 15.45 -13.21
C PHE A 464 26.81 14.98 -14.58
N VAL A 465 27.64 15.01 -15.64
CA VAL A 465 27.22 14.62 -17.01
C VAL A 465 26.58 13.23 -17.08
N PRO A 466 27.13 12.16 -16.46
CA PRO A 466 26.49 10.85 -16.44
C PRO A 466 25.17 10.78 -15.66
N LEU A 467 24.89 11.75 -14.78
CA LEU A 467 23.66 11.84 -13.99
C LEU A 467 22.51 12.49 -14.78
N VAL A 468 22.83 13.36 -15.75
CA VAL A 468 21.85 14.13 -16.54
C VAL A 468 20.76 13.26 -17.18
N PRO A 469 21.05 12.11 -17.84
CA PRO A 469 20.01 11.28 -18.44
C PRO A 469 18.97 10.78 -17.43
N TYR A 470 19.40 10.45 -16.21
CA TYR A 470 18.50 10.00 -15.15
C TYR A 470 17.64 11.15 -14.63
N VAL A 471 18.21 12.35 -14.47
CA VAL A 471 17.47 13.55 -14.06
C VAL A 471 16.42 13.94 -15.11
N ILE A 472 16.78 13.88 -16.40
CA ILE A 472 15.84 14.15 -17.50
C ILE A 472 14.70 13.11 -17.50
N LEU A 473 15.01 11.83 -17.31
CA LEU A 473 13.99 10.78 -17.24
C LEU A 473 13.01 11.04 -16.08
N VAL A 474 13.52 11.35 -14.89
CA VAL A 474 12.68 11.67 -13.72
C VAL A 474 11.83 12.91 -13.98
N ALA A 475 12.43 13.98 -14.51
CA ALA A 475 11.71 15.21 -14.83
C ALA A 475 10.63 14.98 -15.90
N ALA A 476 10.90 14.16 -16.91
CA ALA A 476 9.92 13.80 -17.95
C ALA A 476 8.76 12.99 -17.36
N ILE A 477 9.04 12.02 -16.49
CA ILE A 477 7.99 11.25 -15.81
C ILE A 477 7.15 12.18 -14.93
N VAL A 478 7.78 13.01 -14.09
CA VAL A 478 7.07 13.99 -13.24
C VAL A 478 6.21 14.92 -14.08
N ALA A 479 6.74 15.45 -15.18
CA ALA A 479 5.98 16.30 -16.10
C ALA A 479 4.79 15.57 -16.73
N ILE A 480 4.93 14.28 -17.09
CA ILE A 480 3.80 13.49 -17.59
C ILE A 480 2.72 13.35 -16.51
N TYR A 481 3.09 13.06 -15.26
CA TYR A 481 2.12 12.94 -14.17
C TYR A 481 1.45 14.28 -13.79
N GLU A 482 2.21 15.38 -13.84
CA GLU A 482 1.69 16.70 -13.51
C GLU A 482 0.82 17.28 -14.65
N PHE A 483 1.28 17.20 -15.89
CA PHE A 483 0.58 17.83 -17.03
C PHE A 483 -0.43 16.91 -17.72
N ALA A 484 -0.15 15.60 -17.86
CA ALA A 484 -1.06 14.69 -18.55
C ALA A 484 -2.08 14.04 -17.60
N LEU A 485 -1.71 13.83 -16.33
CA LEU A 485 -2.59 13.23 -15.33
C LEU A 485 -3.16 14.24 -14.34
N GLU A 486 -2.80 15.53 -14.42
CA GLU A 486 -3.18 16.61 -13.49
C GLU A 486 -3.14 16.21 -12.01
N THR A 487 -2.22 15.30 -11.68
CA THR A 487 -1.99 14.90 -10.29
C THR A 487 -1.13 15.96 -9.65
N LYS A 488 -1.63 16.60 -8.58
CA LYS A 488 -0.79 17.45 -7.73
C LYS A 488 0.18 16.55 -6.98
N LEU A 489 1.42 16.47 -7.47
CA LEU A 489 2.54 15.75 -6.86
C LEU A 489 3.05 16.43 -5.57
#